data_AF-A0A8T4X0N4-F1
#
_entry.id   AF-A0A8T4X0N4-F1
#
_cell.length_a   1.000
_cell.length_b   1.000
_cell.length_c   1.000
_cell.angle_alpha   90.00
_cell.angle_beta   90.00
_cell.angle_gamma   90.00
#
_symmetry.space_group_name_H-M   'P 1'
#
loop_
_entity.id
_entity.type
_entity.pdbx_description
1 polymer ?
#
loop_
_entity_poly.entity_id
_entity_poly.type
_entity_poly.pdbx_seq_one_letter_code
_entity_poly.pdbx_strand_id
1 'polypeptide(L)'
;MISIKSSGTYTGAGVFAAIAASLCCITPVIALLAGSSSIAANFSWIEPARPYLIGLSIAVLAVAWYLKLKPVKTNDMNCNCETTKKASFLQSKTFLVLVTVFAILMMTFPLYANVFYPKTKVQATLAAVDNTQQIKFIIQGMTCEACEEHVNNELSKVNGVLAYNTSYATQSSLVTFDKSKVDAKTIEAAINKTGYKVKSYDIMSANNSGVSFYEAPLVCHAAPSIGCGSKAKFLLVDLEKYIDAVEGAWLNKTGTVVAVKWNTKTETAKKVEIIKTVSTNHNIMLTTLAQKEATDYAKTFPNSSEWYKGKEVDKLSKAEAGIIAKNTIASYKEKKLIKPSFEKQFQADIEKIYADLFLSISSYKDLTTEAYNKVESQIQQAGEKYVGKGKMPHVELCIASEESCEKDKSCSPGSGKSCCDKN
;
A
#
# COMPACT_ATOMS: atom_id res chain seq x y z
N MET A 1 -12.97 -66.58 -30.57
CA MET A 1 -12.60 -65.95 -31.86
C MET A 1 -13.58 -64.82 -32.14
N ILE A 2 -13.14 -63.57 -32.02
CA ILE A 2 -13.87 -62.42 -32.55
C ILE A 2 -12.92 -61.78 -33.56
N SER A 3 -13.27 -61.94 -34.83
CA SER A 3 -12.54 -61.40 -35.97
C SER A 3 -12.92 -59.94 -36.14
N ILE A 4 -11.98 -59.03 -35.88
CA ILE A 4 -12.14 -57.60 -36.17
C ILE A 4 -11.51 -57.33 -37.53
N LYS A 5 -12.38 -57.25 -38.54
CA LYS A 5 -12.10 -56.89 -39.92
C LYS A 5 -12.29 -55.37 -40.08
N SER A 6 -11.21 -54.63 -40.37
CA SER A 6 -11.15 -53.33 -41.08
C SER A 6 -10.00 -52.46 -40.55
N SER A 7 -8.93 -52.37 -41.31
CA SER A 7 -7.68 -51.62 -41.03
C SER A 7 -7.62 -50.29 -41.80
N GLY A 8 -8.74 -49.58 -41.92
CA GLY A 8 -8.80 -48.31 -42.67
C GLY A 8 -8.96 -47.04 -41.83
N THR A 9 -9.59 -47.14 -40.65
CA THR A 9 -10.16 -45.94 -39.99
C THR A 9 -9.37 -45.46 -38.77
N TYR A 10 -8.54 -46.32 -38.16
CA TYR A 10 -7.83 -46.00 -36.91
C TYR A 10 -6.52 -45.21 -37.11
N THR A 11 -5.99 -45.13 -38.34
CA THR A 11 -4.75 -44.41 -38.63
C THR A 11 -4.96 -42.91 -38.83
N GLY A 12 -6.13 -42.47 -39.29
CA GLY A 12 -6.47 -41.05 -39.42
C GLY A 12 -6.69 -40.38 -38.07
N ALA A 13 -7.48 -41.01 -37.20
CA ALA A 13 -7.84 -40.44 -35.89
C ALA A 13 -6.63 -40.21 -34.97
N GLY A 14 -5.66 -41.12 -34.95
CA GLY A 14 -4.43 -40.96 -34.15
C GLY A 14 -3.51 -39.84 -34.64
N VAL A 15 -3.45 -39.62 -35.96
CA VAL A 15 -2.67 -38.52 -36.56
C VAL A 15 -3.32 -37.18 -36.29
N PHE A 16 -4.65 -37.08 -36.42
CA PHE A 16 -5.39 -35.87 -36.05
C PHE A 16 -5.28 -35.55 -34.56
N ALA A 17 -5.32 -36.57 -33.67
CA ALA A 17 -5.11 -36.38 -32.25
C ALA A 17 -3.69 -35.90 -31.92
N ALA A 18 -2.66 -36.44 -32.60
CA ALA A 18 -1.27 -36.02 -32.41
C ALA A 18 -1.00 -34.60 -32.94
N ILE A 19 -1.59 -34.23 -34.08
CA ILE A 19 -1.50 -32.88 -34.64
C ILE A 19 -2.29 -31.89 -33.78
N ALA A 20 -3.49 -32.25 -33.32
CA ALA A 20 -4.29 -31.43 -32.40
C ALA A 20 -3.59 -31.22 -31.04
N ALA A 21 -2.94 -32.26 -30.51
CA ALA A 21 -2.12 -32.15 -29.30
C ALA A 21 -0.87 -31.28 -29.51
N SER A 22 -0.24 -31.38 -30.69
CA SER A 22 0.94 -30.55 -31.03
C SER A 22 0.57 -29.08 -31.27
N LEU A 23 -0.62 -28.80 -31.80
CA LEU A 23 -1.14 -27.45 -31.99
C LEU A 23 -1.24 -26.68 -30.66
N CYS A 24 -1.53 -27.34 -29.54
CA CYS A 24 -1.51 -26.68 -28.22
C CYS A 24 -0.12 -26.16 -27.80
N CYS A 25 0.97 -26.75 -28.33
CA CYS A 25 2.36 -26.35 -28.01
C CYS A 25 2.99 -25.44 -29.08
N ILE A 26 2.51 -25.51 -30.32
CA ILE A 26 3.00 -24.71 -31.46
C ILE A 26 2.38 -23.30 -31.46
N THR A 27 1.16 -23.16 -30.95
CA THR A 27 0.39 -21.90 -31.00
C THR A 27 1.11 -20.71 -30.35
N PRO A 28 1.80 -20.84 -29.19
CA PRO A 28 2.56 -19.73 -28.62
C PRO A 28 3.71 -19.24 -29.51
N VAL A 29 4.39 -20.16 -30.20
CA VAL A 29 5.53 -19.85 -31.09
C VAL A 29 5.05 -19.19 -32.39
N ILE A 30 3.94 -19.70 -32.96
CA ILE A 30 3.32 -19.08 -34.15
C ILE A 30 2.76 -17.69 -33.80
N ALA A 31 2.14 -17.52 -32.62
CA ALA A 31 1.64 -16.23 -32.14
C ALA A 31 2.76 -15.19 -31.97
N LEU A 32 3.92 -15.62 -31.45
CA LEU A 32 5.12 -14.79 -31.32
C LEU A 32 5.65 -14.34 -32.69
N LEU A 33 5.73 -15.26 -33.66
CA LEU A 33 6.20 -14.95 -35.02
C LEU A 33 5.19 -14.12 -35.83
N ALA A 34 3.88 -14.26 -35.56
CA ALA A 34 2.82 -13.51 -36.22
C ALA A 34 2.54 -12.14 -35.57
N GLY A 35 3.20 -11.80 -34.47
CA GLY A 35 3.00 -10.53 -33.75
C GLY A 35 1.61 -10.38 -33.10
N SER A 36 0.83 -11.46 -33.01
CA SER A 36 -0.51 -11.47 -32.44
C SER A 36 -0.47 -12.04 -31.02
N SER A 37 -0.31 -11.16 -30.02
CA SER A 37 -0.19 -11.52 -28.59
C SER A 37 -1.47 -12.10 -27.94
N SER A 38 -2.58 -12.25 -28.67
CA SER A 38 -3.91 -12.50 -28.09
C SER A 38 -4.31 -13.98 -27.92
N ILE A 39 -3.45 -14.95 -28.28
CA ILE A 39 -3.87 -16.37 -28.29
C ILE A 39 -3.52 -17.11 -26.99
N ALA A 40 -2.57 -16.63 -26.18
CA ALA A 40 -2.16 -17.30 -24.94
C ALA A 40 -3.31 -17.45 -23.92
N ALA A 41 -4.22 -16.48 -23.88
CA ALA A 41 -5.31 -16.42 -22.91
C ALA A 41 -6.52 -17.31 -23.20
N ASN A 42 -6.76 -17.63 -24.48
CA ASN A 42 -7.90 -18.46 -24.89
C ASN A 42 -7.74 -19.94 -24.48
N PHE A 43 -6.59 -20.31 -23.92
CA PHE A 43 -6.27 -21.69 -23.51
C PHE A 43 -6.01 -21.86 -22.01
N SER A 44 -6.18 -20.83 -21.17
CA SER A 44 -6.04 -20.97 -19.71
C SER A 44 -6.98 -22.03 -19.12
N TRP A 45 -8.15 -22.27 -19.73
CA TRP A 45 -9.09 -23.31 -19.29
C TRP A 45 -8.58 -24.74 -19.53
N ILE A 46 -7.58 -24.95 -20.40
CA ILE A 46 -6.95 -26.25 -20.67
C ILE A 46 -5.78 -26.52 -19.71
N GLU A 47 -5.31 -25.52 -18.95
CA GLU A 47 -4.19 -25.66 -18.01
C GLU A 47 -4.33 -26.80 -16.99
N PRO A 48 -5.51 -27.04 -16.36
CA PRO A 48 -5.68 -28.17 -15.45
C PRO A 48 -5.52 -29.53 -16.15
N ALA A 49 -5.86 -29.60 -17.44
CA ALA A 49 -5.78 -30.82 -18.24
C ALA A 49 -4.39 -31.04 -18.87
N ARG A 50 -3.50 -30.04 -18.83
CA ARG A 50 -2.16 -30.07 -19.43
C ARG A 50 -1.33 -31.32 -19.08
N PRO A 51 -1.19 -31.75 -17.81
CA PRO A 51 -0.39 -32.94 -17.49
C PRO A 51 -0.98 -34.23 -18.10
N TYR A 52 -2.31 -34.32 -18.21
CA TYR A 52 -2.97 -35.47 -18.82
C TYR A 52 -2.78 -35.51 -20.34
N LEU A 53 -2.79 -34.36 -21.01
CA LEU A 53 -2.53 -34.26 -22.45
C LEU A 53 -1.07 -34.58 -22.79
N ILE A 54 -0.13 -34.14 -21.96
CA ILE A 54 1.28 -34.52 -22.05
C ILE A 54 1.45 -36.03 -21.83
N GLY A 55 0.78 -36.59 -20.82
CA GLY A 55 0.81 -38.03 -20.57
C GLY A 55 0.24 -38.84 -21.75
N LEU A 56 -0.88 -38.39 -22.34
CA LEU A 56 -1.49 -38.98 -23.51
C LEU A 56 -0.55 -38.93 -24.73
N SER A 57 0.11 -37.79 -24.98
CA SER A 57 1.01 -37.64 -26.13
C SER A 57 2.24 -38.54 -26.01
N ILE A 58 2.84 -38.63 -24.82
CA ILE A 58 3.95 -39.56 -24.53
C ILE A 58 3.49 -41.01 -24.74
N ALA A 59 2.31 -41.39 -24.25
CA ALA A 59 1.78 -42.74 -24.42
C ALA A 59 1.55 -43.09 -25.90
N VAL A 60 0.95 -42.18 -26.68
CA VAL A 60 0.72 -42.38 -28.12
C VAL A 60 2.04 -42.49 -28.88
N LEU A 61 3.03 -41.63 -28.58
CA LEU A 61 4.36 -41.72 -29.19
C LEU A 61 5.10 -43.01 -28.81
N ALA A 62 4.97 -43.47 -27.56
CA ALA A 62 5.55 -44.74 -27.11
C ALA A 62 4.91 -45.93 -27.82
N VAL A 63 3.58 -45.95 -27.97
CA VAL A 63 2.86 -46.98 -28.75
C VAL A 63 3.26 -46.94 -30.23
N ALA A 64 3.40 -45.75 -30.82
CA ALA A 64 3.84 -45.62 -32.21
C ALA A 64 5.26 -46.15 -32.43
N TRP A 65 6.20 -45.85 -31.52
CA TRP A 65 7.55 -46.42 -31.53
C TRP A 65 7.53 -47.94 -31.34
N TYR A 66 6.72 -48.44 -30.39
CA TYR A 66 6.58 -49.87 -30.12
C TYR A 66 6.04 -50.64 -31.33
N LEU A 67 5.02 -50.12 -32.00
CA LEU A 67 4.45 -50.71 -33.21
C LEU A 67 5.44 -50.66 -34.39
N LYS A 68 6.31 -49.65 -34.47
CA LYS A 68 7.31 -49.52 -35.53
C LYS A 68 8.59 -50.34 -35.30
N LEU A 69 8.98 -50.53 -34.04
CA LEU A 69 10.17 -51.31 -33.64
C LEU A 69 9.87 -52.79 -33.42
N LYS A 70 8.60 -53.18 -33.30
CA LYS A 70 8.22 -54.60 -33.23
C LYS A 70 8.75 -55.33 -34.47
N PRO A 71 9.62 -56.34 -34.31
CA PRO A 71 10.10 -57.13 -35.44
C PRO A 71 8.92 -57.88 -36.03
N VAL A 72 8.70 -57.73 -37.34
CA VAL A 72 7.78 -58.59 -38.07
C VAL A 72 8.37 -59.99 -38.00
N LYS A 73 7.63 -60.93 -37.41
CA LYS A 73 7.96 -62.35 -37.56
C LYS A 73 7.71 -62.71 -39.01
N THR A 74 8.77 -62.80 -39.80
CA THR A 74 8.74 -63.37 -41.14
C THR A 74 8.60 -64.87 -41.00
N ASN A 75 7.37 -65.37 -41.12
CA ASN A 75 7.17 -66.73 -41.62
C ASN A 75 6.67 -66.61 -43.06
N ASP A 76 7.26 -67.45 -43.89
CA ASP A 76 6.95 -67.78 -45.28
C ASP A 76 7.60 -66.94 -46.38
N MET A 77 8.60 -67.59 -46.98
CA MET A 77 8.98 -67.41 -48.37
C MET A 77 7.79 -67.76 -49.26
N ASN A 78 7.20 -66.77 -49.93
CA ASN A 78 6.75 -66.98 -51.30
C ASN A 78 6.67 -65.66 -52.08
N CYS A 79 7.11 -65.76 -53.34
CA CYS A 79 7.30 -64.66 -54.26
C CYS A 79 5.99 -64.02 -54.77
N ASN A 80 6.18 -62.77 -55.20
CA ASN A 80 5.46 -62.07 -56.27
C ASN A 80 4.05 -61.54 -55.99
N CYS A 81 3.98 -60.26 -55.62
CA CYS A 81 3.01 -59.31 -56.16
C CYS A 81 3.45 -57.88 -55.81
N GLU A 82 3.78 -57.09 -56.84
CA GLU A 82 3.92 -55.65 -56.70
C GLU A 82 2.59 -55.04 -56.27
N THR A 83 2.58 -54.36 -55.13
CA THR A 83 2.03 -53.01 -55.07
C THR A 83 3.00 -52.19 -54.23
N THR A 84 3.85 -51.42 -54.89
CA THR A 84 4.58 -50.31 -54.27
C THR A 84 3.58 -49.24 -53.87
N LYS A 85 2.79 -49.48 -52.82
CA LYS A 85 2.30 -48.36 -52.00
C LYS A 85 3.53 -47.78 -51.34
N LYS A 86 4.13 -46.80 -52.03
CA LYS A 86 5.18 -45.92 -51.51
C LYS A 86 4.77 -45.59 -50.08
N ALA A 87 5.48 -46.17 -49.10
CA ALA A 87 5.13 -45.98 -47.70
C ALA A 87 5.03 -44.47 -47.48
N SER A 88 3.84 -44.01 -47.07
CA SER A 88 3.58 -42.58 -46.90
C SER A 88 4.72 -41.97 -46.09
N PHE A 89 5.21 -40.80 -46.47
CA PHE A 89 6.32 -40.11 -45.78
C PHE A 89 6.08 -40.06 -44.25
N LEU A 90 4.82 -39.97 -43.85
CA LEU A 90 4.31 -40.00 -42.47
C LEU A 90 4.51 -41.33 -41.71
N GLN A 91 4.85 -42.42 -42.40
CA GLN A 91 5.15 -43.74 -41.81
C GLN A 91 6.66 -44.06 -41.81
N SER A 92 7.50 -43.11 -42.21
CA SER A 92 8.95 -43.25 -42.20
C SER A 92 9.51 -43.15 -40.77
N LYS A 93 10.61 -43.85 -40.49
CA LYS A 93 11.34 -43.71 -39.21
C LYS A 93 11.87 -42.28 -39.04
N THR A 94 12.25 -41.64 -40.14
CA THR A 94 12.73 -40.25 -40.16
C THR A 94 11.65 -39.26 -39.74
N PHE A 95 10.41 -39.42 -40.21
CA PHE A 95 9.29 -38.58 -39.76
C PHE A 95 9.01 -38.77 -38.26
N LEU A 96 9.01 -40.02 -37.79
CA LEU A 96 8.76 -40.33 -36.37
C LEU A 96 9.85 -39.74 -35.47
N VAL A 97 11.12 -39.82 -35.87
CA VAL A 97 12.25 -39.16 -35.20
C VAL A 97 12.07 -37.64 -35.20
N LEU A 98 11.72 -37.03 -36.34
CA LEU A 98 11.55 -35.58 -36.47
C LEU A 98 10.44 -35.07 -35.57
N VAL A 99 9.29 -35.75 -35.52
CA VAL A 99 8.18 -35.42 -34.62
C VAL A 99 8.59 -35.56 -33.15
N THR A 100 9.33 -36.61 -32.79
CA THR A 100 9.80 -36.77 -31.40
C THR A 100 10.82 -35.71 -30.98
N VAL A 101 11.76 -35.35 -31.86
CA VAL A 101 12.72 -34.26 -31.60
C VAL A 101 11.98 -32.93 -31.45
N PHE A 102 11.03 -32.65 -32.33
CA PHE A 102 10.20 -31.45 -32.26
C PHE A 102 9.37 -31.39 -30.97
N ALA A 103 8.76 -32.51 -30.58
CA ALA A 103 7.99 -32.59 -29.33
C ALA A 103 8.87 -32.35 -28.09
N ILE A 104 10.07 -32.95 -28.05
CA ILE A 104 11.04 -32.71 -26.97
C ILE A 104 11.46 -31.24 -26.94
N LEU A 105 11.78 -30.66 -28.10
CA LEU A 105 12.18 -29.26 -28.21
C LEU A 105 11.08 -28.32 -27.74
N MET A 106 9.82 -28.57 -28.08
CA MET A 106 8.69 -27.78 -27.57
C MET A 106 8.43 -28.01 -26.08
N MET A 107 8.64 -29.21 -25.57
CA MET A 107 8.45 -29.53 -24.15
C MET A 107 9.53 -28.88 -23.28
N THR A 108 10.74 -28.70 -23.81
CA THR A 108 11.82 -27.97 -23.16
C THR A 108 11.77 -26.45 -23.42
N PHE A 109 10.75 -25.94 -24.12
CA PHE A 109 10.55 -24.50 -24.35
C PHE A 109 10.67 -23.63 -23.11
N PRO A 110 10.09 -24.00 -21.95
CA PRO A 110 10.25 -23.21 -20.72
C PRO A 110 11.72 -23.00 -20.32
N LEU A 111 12.62 -23.93 -20.67
CA LEU A 111 14.04 -23.87 -20.30
C LEU A 111 14.86 -22.90 -21.14
N TYR A 112 14.39 -22.56 -22.35
CA TYR A 112 15.10 -21.65 -23.26
C TYR A 112 14.28 -20.42 -23.69
N ALA A 113 13.08 -20.23 -23.13
CA ALA A 113 12.23 -19.08 -23.38
C ALA A 113 12.98 -17.74 -23.21
N ASN A 114 13.88 -17.67 -22.23
CA ASN A 114 14.74 -16.52 -21.94
C ASN A 114 15.65 -16.06 -23.11
N VAL A 115 15.81 -16.87 -24.16
CA VAL A 115 16.52 -16.48 -25.39
C VAL A 115 15.64 -15.62 -26.31
N PHE A 116 14.32 -15.81 -26.26
CA PHE A 116 13.35 -15.12 -27.12
C PHE A 116 12.72 -13.90 -26.46
N TYR A 117 12.72 -13.83 -25.13
CA TYR A 117 12.35 -12.64 -24.37
C TYR A 117 13.61 -11.87 -23.98
N PRO A 118 13.87 -10.68 -24.54
CA PRO A 118 15.04 -9.89 -24.16
C PRO A 118 14.94 -9.54 -22.67
N LYS A 119 15.94 -9.94 -21.86
CA LYS A 119 16.10 -9.45 -20.49
C LYS A 119 16.20 -7.94 -20.52
N THR A 120 15.08 -7.28 -20.29
CA THR A 120 15.04 -5.83 -20.23
C THR A 120 15.75 -5.48 -18.92
N LYS A 121 16.98 -4.96 -19.00
CA LYS A 121 17.65 -4.40 -17.83
C LYS A 121 16.72 -3.33 -17.28
N VAL A 122 16.28 -3.50 -16.03
CA VAL A 122 15.67 -2.44 -15.25
C VAL A 122 16.64 -1.27 -15.29
N GLN A 123 16.34 -0.31 -16.17
CA GLN A 123 17.21 0.82 -16.42
C GLN A 123 16.96 1.78 -15.27
N ALA A 124 17.74 1.60 -14.21
CA ALA A 124 17.92 2.57 -13.14
C ALA A 124 18.60 3.82 -13.73
N THR A 125 17.88 4.57 -14.53
CA THR A 125 18.09 6.00 -14.72
C THR A 125 16.98 6.69 -13.95
N LEU A 126 17.19 6.79 -12.63
CA LEU A 126 16.48 7.75 -11.78
C LEU A 126 16.93 9.16 -12.18
N ALA A 127 16.43 9.65 -13.32
CA ALA A 127 16.18 11.07 -13.43
C ALA A 127 15.04 11.35 -12.45
N ALA A 128 15.28 12.22 -11.47
CA ALA A 128 14.31 12.58 -10.45
C ALA A 128 12.94 12.92 -11.08
N VAL A 129 12.00 12.01 -10.94
CA VAL A 129 10.58 12.24 -11.27
C VAL A 129 9.88 12.26 -9.93
N ASP A 130 9.51 13.46 -9.46
CA ASP A 130 8.89 13.66 -8.13
C ASP A 130 7.47 13.08 -7.99
N ASN A 131 6.97 12.36 -9.01
CA ASN A 131 5.59 11.87 -9.07
C ASN A 131 5.47 10.36 -9.38
N THR A 132 6.35 9.54 -8.80
CA THR A 132 6.29 8.07 -8.95
C THR A 132 5.35 7.41 -7.94
N GLN A 133 4.64 6.36 -8.37
CA GLN A 133 3.81 5.49 -7.52
C GLN A 133 4.16 4.03 -7.77
N GLN A 134 4.03 3.20 -6.72
CA GLN A 134 4.06 1.75 -6.87
C GLN A 134 2.66 1.15 -6.71
N ILE A 135 2.35 0.13 -7.51
CA ILE A 135 1.12 -0.67 -7.39
C ILE A 135 1.50 -2.14 -7.50
N LYS A 136 0.90 -2.99 -6.66
CA LYS A 136 0.99 -4.43 -6.77
C LYS A 136 -0.32 -4.96 -7.35
N PHE A 137 -0.24 -5.58 -8.52
CA PHE A 137 -1.34 -6.27 -9.17
C PHE A 137 -1.31 -7.75 -8.80
N ILE A 138 -2.47 -8.32 -8.49
CA ILE A 138 -2.68 -9.77 -8.35
C ILE A 138 -3.29 -10.28 -9.66
N ILE A 139 -2.57 -11.16 -10.34
CA ILE A 139 -2.85 -11.57 -11.72
C ILE A 139 -3.13 -13.07 -11.77
N GLN A 140 -4.34 -13.43 -12.17
CA GLN A 140 -4.77 -14.81 -12.36
C GLN A 140 -4.42 -15.32 -13.76
N GLY A 141 -3.95 -16.57 -13.82
CA GLY A 141 -3.66 -17.28 -15.07
C GLY A 141 -2.17 -17.35 -15.43
N MET A 142 -1.28 -16.74 -14.64
CA MET A 142 0.16 -16.94 -14.81
C MET A 142 0.59 -18.28 -14.19
N THR A 143 1.17 -19.17 -15.00
CA THR A 143 1.52 -20.54 -14.58
C THR A 143 2.98 -20.93 -14.81
N CYS A 144 3.77 -20.10 -15.51
CA CYS A 144 5.20 -20.33 -15.72
C CYS A 144 5.99 -19.04 -15.98
N GLU A 145 7.32 -19.14 -16.02
CA GLU A 145 8.26 -18.03 -16.29
C GLU A 145 7.98 -17.33 -17.63
N ALA A 146 7.57 -18.07 -18.66
CA ALA A 146 7.19 -17.47 -19.94
C ALA A 146 5.92 -16.58 -19.84
N CYS A 147 4.99 -16.89 -18.92
CA CYS A 147 3.82 -16.04 -18.68
C CYS A 147 4.21 -14.72 -18.01
N GLU A 148 5.17 -14.78 -17.09
CA GLU A 148 5.74 -13.61 -16.42
C GLU A 148 6.43 -12.68 -17.43
N GLU A 149 7.27 -13.23 -18.32
CA GLU A 149 7.94 -12.45 -19.36
C GLU A 149 6.95 -11.82 -20.36
N HIS A 150 5.86 -12.51 -20.68
CA HIS A 150 4.80 -11.95 -21.52
C HIS A 150 4.15 -10.70 -20.88
N VAL A 151 3.85 -10.75 -19.58
CA VAL A 151 3.31 -9.60 -18.84
C VAL A 151 4.33 -8.46 -18.76
N ASN A 152 5.59 -8.78 -18.45
CA ASN A 152 6.69 -7.81 -18.41
C ASN A 152 6.85 -7.07 -19.76
N ASN A 153 6.78 -7.80 -20.87
CA ASN A 153 6.89 -7.22 -22.21
C ASN A 153 5.70 -6.33 -22.60
N GLU A 154 4.49 -6.59 -22.10
CA GLU A 154 3.37 -5.65 -22.31
C GLU A 154 3.48 -4.42 -21.40
N LEU A 155 3.92 -4.58 -20.14
CA LEU A 155 4.15 -3.46 -19.23
C LEU A 155 5.25 -2.51 -19.71
N SER A 156 6.29 -3.02 -20.37
CA SER A 156 7.37 -2.21 -20.92
C SER A 156 6.93 -1.26 -22.04
N LYS A 157 5.83 -1.57 -22.72
CA LYS A 157 5.27 -0.77 -23.82
C LYS A 157 4.38 0.37 -23.32
N VAL A 158 4.03 0.39 -22.04
CA VAL A 158 3.15 1.40 -21.44
C VAL A 158 3.96 2.66 -21.14
N ASN A 159 3.69 3.74 -21.88
CA ASN A 159 4.32 5.04 -21.62
C ASN A 159 3.93 5.54 -20.21
N GLY A 160 4.93 5.78 -19.37
CA GLY A 160 4.75 6.17 -17.97
C GLY A 160 5.09 5.07 -16.97
N VAL A 161 5.24 3.81 -17.40
CA VAL A 161 5.81 2.74 -16.55
C VAL A 161 7.33 2.88 -16.51
N LEU A 162 7.88 2.93 -15.30
CA LEU A 162 9.30 3.17 -15.03
C LEU A 162 10.03 1.88 -14.66
N ALA A 163 9.36 0.99 -13.91
CA ALA A 163 9.89 -0.31 -13.54
C ALA A 163 8.75 -1.30 -13.31
N TYR A 164 9.03 -2.59 -13.51
CA TYR A 164 8.09 -3.67 -13.23
C TYR A 164 8.86 -4.91 -12.74
N ASN A 165 8.23 -5.69 -11.88
CA ASN A 165 8.72 -6.98 -11.40
C ASN A 165 7.54 -7.92 -11.24
N THR A 166 7.34 -8.79 -12.23
CA THR A 166 6.28 -9.80 -12.23
C THR A 166 6.82 -11.11 -11.70
N SER A 167 5.99 -11.92 -11.06
CA SER A 167 6.34 -13.24 -10.57
C SER A 167 5.19 -14.21 -10.81
N TYR A 168 5.41 -15.23 -11.64
CA TYR A 168 4.41 -16.28 -11.86
C TYR A 168 4.17 -17.11 -10.59
N ALA A 169 5.23 -17.33 -9.79
CA ALA A 169 5.16 -18.09 -8.54
C ALA A 169 4.23 -17.45 -7.50
N THR A 170 4.25 -16.11 -7.41
CA THR A 170 3.38 -15.35 -6.50
C THR A 170 2.11 -14.82 -7.16
N GLN A 171 1.91 -15.08 -8.45
CA GLN A 171 0.80 -14.58 -9.25
C GLN A 171 0.61 -13.06 -9.12
N SER A 172 1.73 -12.31 -9.05
CA SER A 172 1.67 -10.87 -8.80
C SER A 172 2.68 -10.08 -9.63
N SER A 173 2.38 -8.81 -9.87
CA SER A 173 3.29 -7.86 -10.54
C SER A 173 3.39 -6.55 -9.77
N LEU A 174 4.60 -6.16 -9.40
CA LEU A 174 4.91 -4.88 -8.80
C LEU A 174 5.30 -3.89 -9.90
N VAL A 175 4.55 -2.82 -10.06
CA VAL A 175 4.76 -1.82 -11.12
C VAL A 175 5.02 -0.46 -10.49
N THR A 176 6.10 0.20 -10.91
CA THR A 176 6.43 1.59 -10.60
C THR A 176 6.12 2.44 -11.83
N PHE A 177 5.33 3.50 -11.68
CA PHE A 177 4.92 4.37 -12.79
C PHE A 177 4.83 5.83 -12.36
N ASP A 178 4.86 6.73 -13.35
CA ASP A 178 4.65 8.17 -13.19
C ASP A 178 3.16 8.49 -13.22
N LYS A 179 2.60 8.98 -12.11
CA LYS A 179 1.16 9.29 -11.99
C LYS A 179 0.71 10.39 -12.95
N SER A 180 1.62 11.23 -13.45
CA SER A 180 1.28 12.29 -14.41
C SER A 180 1.08 11.77 -15.84
N LYS A 181 1.57 10.56 -16.14
CA LYS A 181 1.58 9.99 -17.50
C LYS A 181 0.61 8.83 -17.66
N VAL A 182 0.41 8.03 -16.61
CA VAL A 182 -0.42 6.83 -16.66
C VAL A 182 -1.10 6.57 -15.31
N ASP A 183 -2.28 5.97 -15.35
CA ASP A 183 -3.04 5.58 -14.16
C ASP A 183 -3.11 4.06 -13.96
N ALA A 184 -3.58 3.65 -12.78
CA ALA A 184 -3.69 2.24 -12.41
C ALA A 184 -4.58 1.44 -13.38
N LYS A 185 -5.67 2.05 -13.88
CA LYS A 185 -6.62 1.40 -14.79
C LYS A 185 -6.01 1.14 -16.16
N THR A 186 -5.18 2.04 -16.66
CA THR A 186 -4.47 1.87 -17.94
C THR A 186 -3.46 0.72 -17.85
N ILE A 187 -2.74 0.63 -16.73
CA ILE A 187 -1.79 -0.46 -16.46
C ILE A 187 -2.55 -1.79 -16.32
N GLU A 188 -3.68 -1.81 -15.60
CA GLU A 188 -4.57 -2.96 -15.50
C GLU A 188 -5.07 -3.41 -16.89
N ALA A 189 -5.48 -2.47 -17.74
CA ALA A 189 -5.94 -2.77 -19.10
C ALA A 189 -4.81 -3.38 -19.96
N ALA A 190 -3.58 -2.89 -19.82
CA ALA A 190 -2.42 -3.45 -20.49
C ALA A 190 -2.15 -4.90 -20.04
N ILE A 191 -2.23 -5.18 -18.74
CA ILE A 191 -2.13 -6.54 -18.22
C ILE A 191 -3.26 -7.40 -18.77
N ASN A 192 -4.51 -6.93 -18.73
CA ASN A 192 -5.66 -7.68 -19.24
C ASN A 192 -5.60 -7.94 -20.76
N LYS A 193 -4.85 -7.13 -21.54
CA LYS A 193 -4.65 -7.32 -22.99
C LYS A 193 -3.78 -8.54 -23.32
N THR A 194 -2.90 -8.96 -22.42
CA THR A 194 -2.21 -10.26 -22.52
C THR A 194 -3.19 -11.44 -22.44
N GLY A 195 -4.39 -11.14 -21.92
CA GLY A 195 -5.50 -12.02 -21.64
C GLY A 195 -5.36 -12.86 -20.36
N TYR A 196 -4.40 -12.52 -19.49
CA TYR A 196 -4.51 -12.79 -18.06
C TYR A 196 -5.55 -11.86 -17.41
N LYS A 197 -6.00 -12.18 -16.19
CA LYS A 197 -6.98 -11.36 -15.47
C LYS A 197 -6.41 -10.78 -14.19
N VAL A 198 -6.42 -9.46 -14.06
CA VAL A 198 -6.20 -8.81 -12.76
C VAL A 198 -7.40 -9.09 -11.85
N LYS A 199 -7.14 -9.68 -10.67
CA LYS A 199 -8.17 -9.92 -9.63
C LYS A 199 -8.35 -8.72 -8.72
N SER A 200 -7.24 -8.13 -8.33
CA SER A 200 -7.18 -6.97 -7.46
C SER A 200 -5.84 -6.27 -7.68
N TYR A 201 -5.78 -5.00 -7.30
CA TYR A 201 -4.52 -4.31 -7.17
C TYR A 201 -4.55 -3.44 -5.93
N ASP A 202 -3.42 -3.42 -5.25
CA ASP A 202 -3.20 -2.54 -4.12
C ASP A 202 -2.22 -1.48 -4.57
N ILE A 203 -2.64 -0.22 -4.43
CA ILE A 203 -1.67 0.87 -4.46
C ILE A 203 -0.72 0.60 -3.32
N MET A 204 0.51 0.25 -3.69
CA MET A 204 1.62 0.33 -2.76
C MET A 204 1.77 1.82 -2.56
N SER A 205 1.03 2.36 -1.58
CA SER A 205 1.42 3.62 -0.96
C SER A 205 2.91 3.47 -0.78
N ALA A 206 3.68 4.35 -1.43
CA ALA A 206 5.09 4.48 -1.12
C ALA A 206 5.14 4.31 0.38
N ASN A 207 5.78 3.22 0.82
CA ASN A 207 5.85 2.94 2.24
C ASN A 207 6.20 4.26 2.91
N ASN A 208 5.77 4.43 4.14
CA ASN A 208 6.36 5.40 5.04
C ASN A 208 7.85 5.04 5.29
N SER A 209 8.62 4.87 4.22
CA SER A 209 10.03 4.61 4.12
C SER A 209 10.70 5.84 4.68
N GLY A 210 11.10 5.72 5.94
CA GLY A 210 11.66 6.83 6.69
C GLY A 210 10.66 7.57 7.57
N VAL A 211 9.38 7.19 7.71
CA VAL A 211 8.53 7.79 8.77
C VAL A 211 8.46 6.86 9.97
N SER A 212 8.81 7.37 11.14
CA SER A 212 8.62 6.69 12.42
C SER A 212 7.49 7.34 13.19
N PHE A 213 6.66 6.53 13.83
CA PHE A 213 5.54 6.98 14.64
C PHE A 213 5.83 6.75 16.12
N TYR A 214 5.52 7.75 16.93
CA TYR A 214 5.77 7.78 18.36
C TYR A 214 4.48 8.12 19.09
N GLU A 215 4.15 7.35 20.12
CA GLU A 215 3.14 7.74 21.09
C GLU A 215 3.60 9.00 21.82
N ALA A 216 2.68 9.95 22.01
CA ALA A 216 2.97 11.23 22.62
C ALA A 216 1.82 11.66 23.56
N PRO A 217 2.12 12.12 24.80
CA PRO A 217 1.12 12.67 25.73
C PRO A 217 0.87 14.16 25.44
N LEU A 218 0.40 14.45 24.22
CA LEU A 218 0.16 15.81 23.73
C LEU A 218 -1.33 16.10 23.56
N VAL A 219 -2.18 15.53 24.42
CA VAL A 219 -3.62 15.80 24.45
C VAL A 219 -3.90 17.06 25.27
N CYS A 220 -4.84 17.91 24.84
CA CYS A 220 -5.29 19.06 25.62
C CYS A 220 -6.13 18.62 26.83
N HIS A 221 -5.77 19.04 28.04
CA HIS A 221 -6.60 18.78 29.23
C HIS A 221 -7.97 19.48 29.14
N ALA A 222 -8.01 20.71 28.63
CA ALA A 222 -9.25 21.47 28.46
C ALA A 222 -10.12 20.97 27.28
N ALA A 223 -9.53 20.19 26.37
CA ALA A 223 -10.19 19.66 25.18
C ALA A 223 -9.67 18.25 24.82
N PRO A 224 -10.08 17.19 25.55
CA PRO A 224 -9.48 15.85 25.42
C PRO A 224 -9.63 15.18 24.05
N SER A 225 -10.48 15.73 23.17
CA SER A 225 -10.70 15.23 21.81
C SER A 225 -9.70 15.74 20.78
N ILE A 226 -8.79 16.67 21.15
CA ILE A 226 -7.80 17.27 20.26
C ILE A 226 -6.42 17.36 20.91
N GLY A 227 -5.40 17.49 20.07
CA GLY A 227 -4.01 17.67 20.48
C GLY A 227 -3.67 19.10 20.90
N CYS A 228 -2.78 19.22 21.88
CA CYS A 228 -2.27 20.47 22.45
C CYS A 228 -1.25 21.10 21.52
N GLY A 229 -1.75 21.98 20.66
CA GLY A 229 -0.92 22.68 19.68
C GLY A 229 0.17 23.54 20.32
N SER A 230 -0.12 24.21 21.44
CA SER A 230 0.84 25.08 22.14
C SER A 230 2.02 24.28 22.70
N LYS A 231 1.78 23.06 23.20
CA LYS A 231 2.84 22.16 23.68
C LYS A 231 3.57 21.46 22.52
N ALA A 232 2.84 21.00 21.52
CA ALA A 232 3.40 20.27 20.38
C ALA A 232 4.26 21.14 19.46
N LYS A 233 3.92 22.43 19.28
CA LYS A 233 4.63 23.35 18.38
C LYS A 233 6.13 23.35 18.59
N PHE A 234 6.58 23.45 19.85
CA PHE A 234 8.00 23.52 20.17
C PHE A 234 8.71 22.19 19.95
N LEU A 235 8.06 21.08 20.33
CA LEU A 235 8.57 19.74 20.08
C LEU A 235 8.80 19.50 18.58
N LEU A 236 7.80 19.81 17.74
CA LEU A 236 7.87 19.60 16.29
C LEU A 236 8.93 20.51 15.65
N VAL A 237 8.96 21.79 16.01
CA VAL A 237 9.96 22.73 15.49
C VAL A 237 11.38 22.33 15.91
N ASP A 238 11.57 21.82 17.13
CA ASP A 238 12.88 21.35 17.58
C ASP A 238 13.33 20.06 16.88
N LEU A 239 12.42 19.14 16.56
CA LEU A 239 12.72 18.00 15.69
C LEU A 239 13.18 18.47 14.30
N GLU A 240 12.49 19.47 13.74
CA GLU A 240 12.80 20.03 12.42
C GLU A 240 14.09 20.86 12.37
N LYS A 241 14.69 21.24 13.51
CA LYS A 241 16.02 21.86 13.55
C LYS A 241 17.13 20.91 13.09
N TYR A 242 16.93 19.59 13.20
CA TYR A 242 17.87 18.57 12.72
C TYR A 242 17.71 18.35 11.21
N ILE A 243 17.91 19.41 10.42
CA ILE A 243 17.69 19.44 8.96
C ILE A 243 18.45 18.38 8.16
N ASP A 244 19.56 17.87 8.69
CA ASP A 244 20.35 16.80 8.09
C ASP A 244 19.76 15.40 8.33
N ALA A 245 18.90 15.26 9.33
CA ALA A 245 18.33 13.99 9.77
C ALA A 245 16.80 13.90 9.64
N VAL A 246 16.07 15.01 9.80
CA VAL A 246 14.61 15.11 9.88
C VAL A 246 14.09 15.98 8.73
N GLU A 247 13.21 15.42 7.91
CA GLU A 247 12.52 16.13 6.81
C GLU A 247 11.24 16.84 7.30
N GLY A 248 10.64 16.32 8.37
CA GLY A 248 9.49 16.93 9.00
C GLY A 248 8.99 16.18 10.22
N ALA A 249 8.23 16.88 11.05
CA ALA A 249 7.52 16.30 12.17
C ALA A 249 6.06 16.76 12.20
N TRP A 250 5.15 15.82 12.47
CA TRP A 250 3.71 16.05 12.49
C TRP A 250 3.10 15.56 13.79
N LEU A 251 2.07 16.24 14.26
CA LEU A 251 1.17 15.76 15.30
C LEU A 251 -0.15 15.30 14.65
N ASN A 252 -0.69 14.16 15.10
CA ASN A 252 -2.05 13.80 14.72
C ASN A 252 -3.09 14.69 15.41
N LYS A 253 -4.31 14.74 14.88
CA LYS A 253 -5.39 15.61 15.35
C LYS A 253 -5.71 15.45 16.84
N THR A 254 -5.63 14.23 17.36
CA THR A 254 -5.93 13.91 18.77
C THR A 254 -4.76 14.17 19.71
N GLY A 255 -3.55 14.43 19.20
CA GLY A 255 -2.36 14.67 20.02
C GLY A 255 -1.80 13.43 20.70
N THR A 256 -2.13 12.24 20.22
CA THR A 256 -1.68 10.95 20.77
C THR A 256 -0.47 10.39 20.04
N VAL A 257 -0.19 10.87 18.82
CA VAL A 257 0.89 10.36 17.98
C VAL A 257 1.64 11.48 17.29
N VAL A 258 2.98 11.40 17.36
CA VAL A 258 3.91 12.19 16.58
C VAL A 258 4.50 11.32 15.47
N ALA A 259 4.44 11.81 14.23
CA ALA A 259 5.11 11.19 13.09
C ALA A 259 6.36 12.00 12.74
N VAL A 260 7.50 11.33 12.57
CA VAL A 260 8.77 11.96 12.17
C VAL A 260 9.22 11.35 10.86
N LYS A 261 9.30 12.15 9.81
CA LYS A 261 9.90 11.75 8.53
C LYS A 261 11.39 12.03 8.59
N TRP A 262 12.17 10.97 8.50
CA TRP A 262 13.61 10.93 8.50
C TRP A 262 14.17 11.00 7.09
N ASN A 263 15.33 11.64 6.96
CA ASN A 263 16.16 11.52 5.77
C ASN A 263 16.56 10.04 5.55
N THR A 264 16.62 9.61 4.30
CA THR A 264 16.95 8.22 3.91
C THR A 264 18.35 7.78 4.36
N LYS A 265 19.26 8.75 4.59
CA LYS A 265 20.63 8.50 5.05
C LYS A 265 20.79 8.48 6.58
N THR A 266 19.74 8.77 7.34
CA THR A 266 19.84 8.86 8.81
C THR A 266 19.95 7.48 9.44
N GLU A 267 21.05 7.23 10.15
CA GLU A 267 21.30 6.00 10.89
C GLU A 267 20.35 5.82 12.09
N THR A 268 20.00 4.58 12.43
CA THR A 268 19.08 4.26 13.52
C THR A 268 19.53 4.81 14.88
N ALA A 269 20.84 4.76 15.19
CA ALA A 269 21.37 5.29 16.45
C ALA A 269 21.14 6.80 16.57
N LYS A 270 21.37 7.55 15.50
CA LYS A 270 21.14 9.00 15.44
C LYS A 270 19.65 9.35 15.59
N LYS A 271 18.75 8.54 15.02
CA LYS A 271 17.29 8.72 15.23
C LYS A 271 16.92 8.61 16.71
N VAL A 272 17.42 7.58 17.39
CA VAL A 272 17.16 7.35 18.82
C VAL A 272 17.72 8.49 19.68
N GLU A 273 18.92 8.97 19.36
CA GLU A 273 19.55 10.10 20.06
C GLU A 273 18.75 11.41 19.91
N ILE A 274 18.32 11.74 18.69
CA ILE A 274 17.52 12.94 18.40
C ILE A 274 16.20 12.88 19.17
N ILE A 275 15.47 11.77 19.07
CA ILE A 275 14.19 11.60 19.78
C ILE A 275 14.39 11.73 21.29
N LYS A 276 15.39 11.05 21.87
CA LYS A 276 15.69 11.14 23.30
C LYS A 276 15.99 12.57 23.72
N THR A 277 16.85 13.27 22.98
CA THR A 277 17.27 14.65 23.29
C THR A 277 16.07 15.60 23.27
N VAL A 278 15.27 15.54 22.21
CA VAL A 278 14.09 16.40 22.07
C VAL A 278 13.02 16.06 23.12
N SER A 279 12.77 14.77 23.38
CA SER A 279 11.88 14.34 24.46
C SER A 279 12.28 14.89 25.83
N THR A 280 13.57 14.83 26.18
CA THR A 280 14.08 15.37 27.45
C THR A 280 13.96 16.89 27.53
N ASN A 281 14.30 17.61 26.45
CA ASN A 281 14.26 19.07 26.44
C ASN A 281 12.86 19.64 26.67
N HIS A 282 11.83 18.94 26.19
CA HIS A 282 10.44 19.37 26.32
C HIS A 282 9.66 18.65 27.43
N ASN A 283 10.31 17.77 28.19
CA ASN A 283 9.64 16.91 29.17
C ASN A 283 8.43 16.15 28.59
N ILE A 284 8.61 15.57 27.41
CA ILE A 284 7.58 14.81 26.68
C ILE A 284 8.17 13.45 26.30
N MET A 285 7.65 12.38 26.89
CA MET A 285 8.06 11.03 26.52
C MET A 285 7.51 10.67 25.14
N LEU A 286 8.40 10.31 24.21
CA LEU A 286 8.05 9.77 22.91
C LEU A 286 8.41 8.28 22.87
N THR A 287 7.40 7.44 22.76
CA THR A 287 7.58 5.98 22.76
C THR A 287 7.33 5.44 21.36
N THR A 288 8.25 4.64 20.83
CA THR A 288 8.07 4.02 19.51
C THR A 288 6.82 3.14 19.48
N LEU A 289 5.93 3.36 18.50
CA LEU A 289 4.72 2.55 18.33
C LEU A 289 5.03 1.16 17.78
N ALA A 290 4.19 0.19 18.14
CA ALA A 290 4.24 -1.15 17.55
C ALA A 290 3.93 -1.09 16.05
N GLN A 291 4.54 -1.97 15.26
CA GLN A 291 4.41 -1.99 13.80
C GLN A 291 2.95 -2.05 13.32
N LYS A 292 2.10 -2.78 14.06
CA LYS A 292 0.66 -2.92 13.76
C LYS A 292 -0.05 -1.57 13.86
N GLU A 293 0.16 -0.83 14.95
CA GLU A 293 -0.46 0.47 15.19
C GLU A 293 0.08 1.54 14.24
N ALA A 294 1.39 1.53 14.00
CA ALA A 294 2.04 2.40 13.03
C ALA A 294 1.46 2.22 11.61
N THR A 295 1.02 1.00 11.26
CA THR A 295 0.41 0.71 9.95
C THR A 295 -0.95 1.39 9.79
N ASP A 296 -1.72 1.55 10.87
CA ASP A 296 -3.02 2.22 10.80
C ASP A 296 -2.86 3.74 10.65
N TYR A 297 -1.93 4.34 11.41
CA TYR A 297 -1.57 5.75 11.24
C TYR A 297 -0.93 6.04 9.88
N ALA A 298 -0.20 5.07 9.33
CA ALA A 298 0.39 5.19 8.00
C ALA A 298 -0.65 5.38 6.88
N LYS A 299 -1.88 4.87 7.04
CA LYS A 299 -2.94 4.99 6.03
C LYS A 299 -3.46 6.42 5.89
N THR A 300 -3.45 7.18 6.98
CA THR A 300 -3.97 8.55 7.02
C THR A 300 -2.87 9.60 6.91
N PHE A 301 -1.59 9.22 7.02
CA PHE A 301 -0.45 10.13 6.91
C PHE A 301 -0.04 10.38 5.45
N PRO A 302 0.33 11.63 5.05
CA PRO A 302 0.22 12.90 5.77
C PRO A 302 -1.04 13.69 5.32
N ASN A 303 -2.24 13.20 5.61
CA ASN A 303 -3.46 13.95 5.32
C ASN A 303 -3.55 15.19 6.23
N SER A 304 -3.58 16.38 5.64
CA SER A 304 -3.61 17.67 6.34
C SER A 304 -4.85 17.93 7.19
N SER A 305 -5.91 17.12 7.08
CA SER A 305 -7.06 17.19 7.99
C SER A 305 -6.81 16.46 9.32
N GLU A 306 -5.91 15.48 9.31
CA GLU A 306 -5.62 14.56 10.43
C GLU A 306 -4.22 14.77 11.00
N TRP A 307 -3.29 15.37 10.25
CA TRP A 307 -1.89 15.58 10.61
C TRP A 307 -1.47 17.03 10.43
N TYR A 308 -0.79 17.58 11.43
CA TYR A 308 -0.45 19.00 11.52
C TYR A 308 1.07 19.15 11.66
N LYS A 309 1.73 19.81 10.70
CA LYS A 309 3.18 20.01 10.68
C LYS A 309 3.60 21.32 11.34
N GLY A 310 4.63 21.30 12.18
CA GLY A 310 5.27 22.52 12.68
C GLY A 310 4.27 23.57 13.21
N LYS A 311 4.16 24.72 12.53
CA LYS A 311 3.23 25.82 12.91
C LYS A 311 1.75 25.53 12.65
N GLU A 312 1.41 24.51 11.86
CA GLU A 312 0.01 24.18 11.58
C GLU A 312 -0.78 23.74 12.83
N VAL A 313 -0.08 23.29 13.86
CA VAL A 313 -0.68 22.96 15.17
C VAL A 313 -1.31 24.17 15.85
N ASP A 314 -1.00 25.40 15.41
CA ASP A 314 -1.70 26.62 15.83
C ASP A 314 -3.22 26.54 15.52
N LYS A 315 -3.62 25.75 14.51
CA LYS A 315 -5.04 25.43 14.24
C LYS A 315 -5.67 24.64 15.38
N LEU A 316 -4.93 23.71 15.99
CA LEU A 316 -5.39 22.94 17.14
C LEU A 316 -5.49 23.84 18.38
N SER A 317 -4.53 24.74 18.60
CA SER A 317 -4.60 25.74 19.68
C SER A 317 -5.84 26.65 19.55
N LYS A 318 -6.18 27.10 18.34
CA LYS A 318 -7.41 27.87 18.11
C LYS A 318 -8.67 27.03 18.36
N ALA A 319 -8.66 25.76 17.95
CA ALA A 319 -9.77 24.85 18.24
C ALA A 319 -9.96 24.61 19.75
N GLU A 320 -8.85 24.47 20.50
CA GLU A 320 -8.84 24.39 21.96
C GLU A 320 -9.46 25.64 22.59
N ALA A 321 -9.04 26.83 22.14
CA ALA A 321 -9.61 28.10 22.62
C ALA A 321 -11.13 28.18 22.40
N GLY A 322 -11.62 27.71 21.25
CA GLY A 322 -13.07 27.64 20.97
C GLY A 322 -13.83 26.67 21.88
N ILE A 323 -13.22 25.52 22.22
CA ILE A 323 -13.80 24.55 23.16
C ILE A 323 -13.85 25.13 24.57
N ILE A 324 -12.76 25.77 25.02
CA ILE A 324 -12.71 26.46 26.31
C ILE A 324 -13.80 27.52 26.39
N ALA A 325 -13.89 28.40 25.39
CA ALA A 325 -14.91 29.44 25.35
C ALA A 325 -16.33 28.87 25.40
N LYS A 326 -16.60 27.80 24.64
CA LYS A 326 -17.90 27.12 24.65
C LYS A 326 -18.24 26.56 26.04
N ASN A 327 -17.27 25.91 26.69
CA ASN A 327 -17.46 25.34 28.04
C ASN A 327 -17.66 26.44 29.08
N THR A 328 -16.91 27.53 29.00
CA THR A 328 -17.09 28.70 29.87
C THR A 328 -18.50 29.27 29.71
N ILE A 329 -18.95 29.53 28.48
CA ILE A 329 -20.31 30.05 28.25
C ILE A 329 -21.39 29.10 28.75
N ALA A 330 -21.21 27.79 28.62
CA ALA A 330 -22.15 26.81 29.16
C ALA A 330 -22.31 26.95 30.69
N SER A 331 -21.21 27.10 31.43
CA SER A 331 -21.24 27.34 32.88
C SER A 331 -21.97 28.64 33.24
N TYR A 332 -21.73 29.72 32.49
CA TYR A 332 -22.37 31.02 32.75
C TYR A 332 -23.87 31.01 32.45
N LYS A 333 -24.30 30.22 31.45
CA LYS A 333 -25.71 29.99 31.14
C LYS A 333 -26.42 29.23 32.27
N GLU A 334 -25.79 28.18 32.78
CA GLU A 334 -26.31 27.39 33.90
C GLU A 334 -26.48 28.27 35.15
N LYS A 335 -25.48 29.11 35.46
CA LYS A 335 -25.52 30.08 36.57
C LYS A 335 -26.40 31.31 36.29
N LYS A 336 -27.06 31.40 35.12
CA LYS A 336 -27.91 32.53 34.69
C LYS A 336 -27.22 33.90 34.74
N LEU A 337 -25.91 33.94 34.50
CA LEU A 337 -25.09 35.15 34.57
C LEU A 337 -25.09 35.95 33.26
N ILE A 338 -25.42 35.32 32.13
CA ILE A 338 -25.40 35.95 30.81
C ILE A 338 -26.78 35.88 30.13
N LYS A 339 -27.13 36.94 29.39
CA LYS A 339 -28.33 36.99 28.56
C LYS A 339 -28.09 36.27 27.22
N PRO A 340 -29.11 35.60 26.64
CA PRO A 340 -28.98 34.90 25.35
C PRO A 340 -28.44 35.76 24.20
N SER A 341 -28.75 37.06 24.20
CA SER A 341 -28.28 38.02 23.19
C SER A 341 -26.77 38.23 23.17
N PHE A 342 -26.09 38.00 24.29
CA PHE A 342 -24.65 38.25 24.45
C PHE A 342 -23.80 36.98 24.35
N GLU A 343 -24.40 35.79 24.37
CA GLU A 343 -23.70 34.50 24.39
C GLU A 343 -22.63 34.39 23.29
N LYS A 344 -23.01 34.63 22.03
CA LYS A 344 -22.09 34.51 20.88
C LYS A 344 -20.94 35.51 20.94
N GLN A 345 -21.20 36.73 21.41
CA GLN A 345 -20.20 37.79 21.46
C GLN A 345 -19.20 37.52 22.59
N PHE A 346 -19.70 37.14 23.77
CA PHE A 346 -18.83 36.80 24.88
C PHE A 346 -18.02 35.53 24.60
N GLN A 347 -18.61 34.53 23.93
CA GLN A 347 -17.86 33.35 23.46
C GLN A 347 -16.70 33.75 22.55
N ALA A 348 -16.95 34.62 21.56
CA ALA A 348 -15.92 35.06 20.62
C ALA A 348 -14.80 35.86 21.32
N ASP A 349 -15.14 36.69 22.31
CA ASP A 349 -14.15 37.44 23.10
C ASP A 349 -13.28 36.49 23.93
N ILE A 350 -13.87 35.48 24.60
CA ILE A 350 -13.12 34.47 25.35
C ILE A 350 -12.23 33.63 24.42
N GLU A 351 -12.78 33.17 23.29
CA GLU A 351 -12.03 32.40 22.30
C GLU A 351 -10.82 33.18 21.80
N LYS A 352 -11.00 34.48 21.51
CA LYS A 352 -9.91 35.35 21.09
C LYS A 352 -8.84 35.50 22.18
N ILE A 353 -9.23 35.71 23.43
CA ILE A 353 -8.28 35.85 24.56
C ILE A 353 -7.40 34.60 24.69
N TYR A 354 -7.99 33.41 24.68
CA TYR A 354 -7.22 32.16 24.75
C TYR A 354 -6.41 31.88 23.48
N ALA A 355 -6.94 32.17 22.29
CA ALA A 355 -6.20 32.02 21.05
C ALA A 355 -4.97 32.93 21.03
N ASP A 356 -5.11 34.20 21.40
CA ASP A 356 -4.01 35.16 21.47
C ASP A 356 -2.96 34.71 22.50
N LEU A 357 -3.39 34.20 23.67
CA LEU A 357 -2.48 33.57 24.64
C LEU A 357 -1.71 32.43 23.99
N PHE A 358 -2.38 31.40 23.48
CA PHE A 358 -1.72 30.19 22.96
C PHE A 358 -0.76 30.48 21.80
N LEU A 359 -1.10 31.43 20.94
CA LEU A 359 -0.27 31.83 19.81
C LEU A 359 0.93 32.70 20.21
N SER A 360 0.82 33.41 21.34
CA SER A 360 1.91 34.26 21.86
C SER A 360 3.00 33.47 22.59
N ILE A 361 2.73 32.23 23.00
CA ILE A 361 3.71 31.38 23.68
C ILE A 361 4.86 31.08 22.71
N SER A 362 6.08 31.39 23.14
CA SER A 362 7.33 31.09 22.42
C SER A 362 8.13 29.95 23.07
N SER A 363 7.81 29.61 24.32
CA SER A 363 8.31 28.46 25.08
C SER A 363 7.35 28.12 26.23
N TYR A 364 7.38 26.88 26.74
CA TYR A 364 6.67 26.51 27.97
C TYR A 364 7.02 27.41 29.16
N LYS A 365 8.21 28.00 29.17
CA LYS A 365 8.67 28.97 30.19
C LYS A 365 7.87 30.28 30.18
N ASP A 366 7.13 30.57 29.11
CA ASP A 366 6.33 31.79 28.99
C ASP A 366 4.95 31.66 29.69
N LEU A 367 4.58 30.45 30.12
CA LEU A 367 3.39 30.20 30.96
C LEU A 367 3.69 30.56 32.41
N THR A 368 3.93 31.86 32.66
CA THR A 368 4.18 32.40 33.99
C THR A 368 2.87 32.77 34.68
N THR A 369 2.90 32.92 36.02
CA THR A 369 1.78 33.46 36.79
C THR A 369 1.29 34.80 36.22
N GLU A 370 2.18 35.63 35.68
CA GLU A 370 1.83 36.90 35.04
C GLU A 370 1.01 36.71 33.77
N ALA A 371 1.33 35.71 32.95
CA ALA A 371 0.57 35.37 31.76
C ALA A 371 -0.85 34.91 32.12
N TYR A 372 -0.99 34.08 33.17
CA TYR A 372 -2.29 33.63 33.68
C TYR A 372 -3.11 34.79 34.26
N ASN A 373 -2.50 35.62 35.12
CA ASN A 373 -3.16 36.79 35.70
C ASN A 373 -3.65 37.78 34.64
N LYS A 374 -2.88 37.91 33.54
CA LYS A 374 -3.28 38.74 32.39
C LYS A 374 -4.52 38.19 31.71
N VAL A 375 -4.59 36.88 31.51
CA VAL A 375 -5.75 36.20 30.90
C VAL A 375 -6.97 36.34 31.80
N GLU A 376 -6.83 36.10 33.10
CA GLU A 376 -7.91 36.31 34.07
C GLU A 376 -8.44 37.74 34.02
N SER A 377 -7.54 38.73 34.03
CA SER A 377 -7.90 40.15 33.93
C SER A 377 -8.66 40.47 32.64
N GLN A 378 -8.22 39.90 31.50
CA GLN A 378 -8.88 40.08 30.21
C GLN A 378 -10.27 39.44 30.18
N ILE A 379 -10.42 38.22 30.73
CA ILE A 379 -11.73 37.55 30.81
C ILE A 379 -12.65 38.32 31.77
N GLN A 380 -12.14 38.80 32.91
CA GLN A 380 -12.90 39.60 33.86
C GLN A 380 -13.43 40.89 33.19
N GLN A 381 -12.56 41.64 32.50
CA GLN A 381 -12.95 42.85 31.75
C GLN A 381 -13.97 42.56 30.63
N ALA A 382 -13.74 41.49 29.85
CA ALA A 382 -14.67 41.08 28.81
C ALA A 382 -16.02 40.69 29.42
N GLY A 383 -16.03 39.94 30.52
CA GLY A 383 -17.24 39.50 31.20
C GLY A 383 -18.05 40.63 31.80
N GLU A 384 -17.41 41.65 32.39
CA GLU A 384 -18.11 42.82 32.93
C GLU A 384 -18.93 43.58 31.88
N LYS A 385 -18.51 43.57 30.62
CA LYS A 385 -19.26 44.15 29.49
C LYS A 385 -20.60 43.45 29.24
N TYR A 386 -20.69 42.15 29.54
CA TYR A 386 -21.85 41.32 29.21
C TYR A 386 -22.70 40.93 30.42
N VAL A 387 -22.07 40.67 31.56
CA VAL A 387 -22.70 40.30 32.84
C VAL A 387 -23.06 41.54 33.67
N GLY A 388 -22.37 42.66 33.43
CA GLY A 388 -22.51 43.91 34.16
C GLY A 388 -21.40 44.12 35.19
N LYS A 389 -20.95 45.36 35.32
CA LYS A 389 -19.85 45.75 36.24
C LYS A 389 -20.16 45.32 37.68
N GLY A 390 -19.23 44.59 38.31
CA GLY A 390 -19.37 44.07 39.68
C GLY A 390 -20.33 42.87 39.84
N LYS A 391 -20.94 42.37 38.76
CA LYS A 391 -21.77 41.14 38.77
C LYS A 391 -21.06 39.92 38.22
N MET A 392 -19.90 40.14 37.60
CA MET A 392 -19.03 39.08 37.09
C MET A 392 -18.37 38.36 38.27
N PRO A 393 -18.57 37.04 38.45
CA PRO A 393 -17.81 36.27 39.42
C PRO A 393 -16.32 36.42 39.17
N HIS A 394 -15.50 36.32 40.22
CA HIS A 394 -14.05 36.32 40.04
C HIS A 394 -13.67 35.16 39.12
N VAL A 395 -12.97 35.50 38.03
CA VAL A 395 -12.35 34.50 37.15
C VAL A 395 -11.07 34.03 37.80
N GLU A 396 -11.01 32.74 38.15
CA GLU A 396 -9.80 32.06 38.59
C GLU A 396 -9.54 30.91 37.62
N LEU A 397 -8.38 30.92 36.97
CA LEU A 397 -7.96 29.84 36.10
C LEU A 397 -7.53 28.67 36.98
N CYS A 398 -8.26 27.56 36.88
CA CYS A 398 -7.83 26.33 37.54
C CYS A 398 -6.57 25.78 36.85
N ILE A 399 -5.42 26.12 37.42
CA ILE A 399 -4.14 25.50 37.08
C ILE A 399 -4.06 24.22 37.90
N ALA A 400 -4.38 23.07 37.28
CA ALA A 400 -4.05 21.80 37.88
C ALA A 400 -2.52 21.73 37.98
N SER A 401 -1.95 22.06 39.14
CA SER A 401 -0.58 21.67 39.43
C SER A 401 -0.58 20.14 39.44
N GLU A 402 0.32 19.51 38.68
CA GLU A 402 0.46 18.05 38.64
C GLU A 402 0.63 17.46 40.07
N GLU A 403 1.11 18.27 41.03
CA GLU A 403 1.27 17.90 42.45
C GLU A 403 -0.02 17.91 43.29
N SER A 404 -1.06 18.67 42.92
CA SER A 404 -2.21 18.90 43.83
C SER A 404 -3.31 17.83 43.77
N CYS A 405 -3.43 17.05 42.69
CA CYS A 405 -4.51 16.04 42.60
C CYS A 405 -4.16 14.71 43.35
N GLU A 406 -2.94 14.53 43.89
CA GLU A 406 -2.61 13.34 44.73
C GLU A 406 -3.23 13.37 46.14
N LYS A 407 -3.53 14.56 46.68
CA LYS A 407 -3.98 14.68 48.08
C LYS A 407 -5.48 14.53 48.30
N ASP A 408 -6.29 14.64 47.25
CA ASP A 408 -7.75 14.58 47.35
C ASP A 408 -8.27 13.44 46.47
N LYS A 409 -8.61 12.30 47.08
CA LYS A 409 -9.16 11.08 46.43
C LYS A 409 -10.45 11.31 45.60
N SER A 410 -10.92 12.54 45.47
CA SER A 410 -12.10 12.91 44.68
C SER A 410 -11.84 13.04 43.18
N CYS A 411 -10.58 13.14 42.75
CA CYS A 411 -10.23 13.45 41.36
C CYS A 411 -9.40 12.32 40.72
N SER A 412 -10.06 11.21 40.37
CA SER A 412 -9.46 10.15 39.55
C SER A 412 -9.87 10.27 38.08
N PRO A 413 -8.96 9.98 37.12
CA PRO A 413 -9.28 9.92 35.70
C PRO A 413 -10.27 8.78 35.46
N GLY A 414 -11.54 9.12 35.27
CA GLY A 414 -12.64 8.17 35.10
C GLY A 414 -13.94 8.55 35.81
N SER A 415 -13.93 9.51 36.74
CA SER A 415 -15.13 9.92 37.50
C SER A 415 -16.00 10.97 36.79
N GLY A 416 -15.60 11.47 35.62
CA GLY A 416 -16.33 12.51 34.88
C GLY A 416 -16.39 13.88 35.58
N LYS A 417 -15.64 14.07 36.68
CA LYS A 417 -15.47 15.36 37.36
C LYS A 417 -14.04 15.85 37.20
N SER A 418 -13.85 17.09 36.75
CA SER A 418 -12.53 17.71 36.63
C SER A 418 -12.06 18.27 37.99
N CYS A 419 -10.75 18.34 38.24
CA CYS A 419 -10.21 19.04 39.44
C CYS A 419 -10.68 20.52 39.49
N CYS A 420 -11.22 21.07 38.39
CA CYS A 420 -11.74 22.43 38.25
C CYS A 420 -13.24 22.57 38.60
N ASP A 421 -13.96 21.48 38.88
CA ASP A 421 -15.41 21.53 39.11
C ASP A 421 -15.78 21.97 40.55
N LYS A 422 -14.80 22.30 41.39
CA LYS A 422 -15.01 22.67 42.80
C LYS A 422 -15.28 24.17 43.06
N ASN A 423 -15.18 25.08 42.07
CA ASN A 423 -15.49 26.52 42.25
C ASN A 423 -16.25 27.14 41.06
#